data_AF-A0A935RKE3-F1
#
_entry.id   AF-A0A935RKE3-F1
#
_cell.length_a   1.000
_cell.length_b   1.000
_cell.length_c   1.000
_cell.angle_alpha   90.00
_cell.angle_beta   90.00
_cell.angle_gamma   90.00
#
_symmetry.space_group_name_H-M   'P 1'
#
loop_
_entity.id
_entity.type
_entity.pdbx_description
1 polymer ?
#
loop_
_entity_poly.entity_id
_entity_poly.type
_entity_poly.pdbx_seq_one_letter_code
_entity_poly.pdbx_strand_id
1 'polypeptide(L)'
;MPGEGFDGSEGEAGERAEAAGRQAAREFGLLEIFHEGDEFDLTDGMQISRMLRIGGEPTEVFTPRGSVKAAAAWEGDALVVTERDPQGQVRRTRQFRISGDRSTLTVKEIRQLPGKEGNAVMSLVYRRVAPETKP
;
A
#
# COMPACT_ATOMS: atom_id res chain seq x y z
N MET A 1 47.19 26.87 20.54
CA MET A 1 46.42 25.69 21.03
C MET A 1 45.20 25.57 20.13
N PRO A 2 45.01 24.46 19.40
CA PRO A 2 43.77 24.22 18.67
C PRO A 2 42.71 23.73 19.67
N GLY A 3 41.56 24.42 19.72
CA GLY A 3 40.39 24.01 20.49
C GLY A 3 39.57 22.97 19.73
N GLU A 4 39.22 21.90 20.44
CA GLU A 4 38.46 20.74 19.99
C GLU A 4 37.02 21.05 19.57
N GLY A 5 36.48 20.14 18.77
CA GLY A 5 35.30 20.30 17.93
C GLY A 5 33.94 20.39 18.63
N PHE A 6 32.96 20.74 17.80
CA PHE A 6 31.54 20.61 18.09
C PHE A 6 31.11 19.16 17.77
N ASP A 7 30.81 18.37 18.80
CA ASP A 7 30.04 17.13 18.68
C ASP A 7 28.55 17.50 18.81
N GLY A 8 27.96 17.87 17.67
CA GLY A 8 26.52 18.03 17.52
C GLY A 8 25.91 16.65 17.36
N SER A 9 25.26 16.18 18.42
CA SER A 9 24.49 14.94 18.52
C SER A 9 23.48 14.74 17.37
N GLU A 10 23.96 14.24 16.24
CA GLU A 10 23.15 13.70 15.13
C GLU A 10 22.74 12.22 15.35
N GLY A 11 23.07 11.63 16.51
CA GLY A 11 22.86 10.20 16.76
C GLY A 11 21.39 9.79 16.94
N GLU A 12 20.64 10.43 17.85
CA GLU A 12 19.36 9.85 18.29
C GLU A 12 18.15 10.25 17.43
N ALA A 13 18.14 11.46 16.86
CA ALA A 13 17.02 11.92 16.04
C ALA A 13 17.01 11.24 14.66
N GLY A 14 18.20 11.03 14.07
CA GLY A 14 18.39 10.28 12.84
C GLY A 14 18.06 8.80 13.01
N GLU A 15 18.53 8.17 14.08
CA GLU A 15 18.23 6.76 14.37
C GLU A 15 16.74 6.53 14.65
N ARG A 16 16.05 7.45 15.36
CA ARG A 16 14.59 7.33 15.59
C ARG A 16 13.78 7.56 14.31
N ALA A 17 14.18 8.49 13.45
CA ALA A 17 13.55 8.71 12.15
C ALA A 17 13.80 7.54 11.20
N GLU A 18 15.01 6.97 11.19
CA GLU A 18 15.31 5.74 10.45
C GLU A 18 14.59 4.52 11.04
N ALA A 19 14.49 4.39 12.36
CA ALA A 19 13.77 3.30 13.00
C ALA A 19 12.27 3.38 12.72
N ALA A 20 11.67 4.57 12.80
CA ALA A 20 10.29 4.81 12.40
C ALA A 20 10.08 4.58 10.89
N GLY A 21 11.05 4.99 10.05
CA GLY A 21 11.05 4.71 8.61
C GLY A 21 11.18 3.22 8.29
N ARG A 22 12.03 2.49 9.01
CA ARG A 22 12.20 1.02 8.92
C ARG A 22 10.98 0.27 9.45
N GLN A 23 10.34 0.77 10.51
CA GLN A 23 9.13 0.19 11.09
C GLN A 23 7.92 0.41 10.17
N ALA A 24 7.74 1.62 9.62
CA ALA A 24 6.75 1.87 8.57
C ALA A 24 7.03 1.02 7.32
N ALA A 25 8.30 0.90 6.89
CA ALA A 25 8.67 0.03 5.77
C ALA A 25 8.40 -1.46 6.04
N ARG A 26 8.41 -1.91 7.31
CA ARG A 26 8.01 -3.27 7.71
C ARG A 26 6.48 -3.42 7.74
N GLU A 27 5.75 -2.46 8.30
CA GLU A 27 4.28 -2.44 8.36
C GLU A 27 3.62 -2.30 6.98
N PHE A 28 4.31 -1.74 5.98
CA PHE A 28 3.88 -1.70 4.57
C PHE A 28 4.67 -2.66 3.66
N GLY A 29 5.59 -3.44 4.22
CA GLY A 29 6.61 -4.20 3.48
C GLY A 29 6.13 -5.52 2.90
N LEU A 30 5.00 -6.04 3.42
CA LEU A 30 4.38 -7.26 2.92
C LEU A 30 3.03 -6.92 2.31
N LEU A 31 2.78 -7.52 1.14
CA LEU A 31 1.51 -7.47 0.46
C LEU A 31 1.19 -8.88 0.01
N GLU A 32 0.18 -9.48 0.61
CA GLU A 32 -0.31 -10.79 0.23
C GLU A 32 -1.49 -10.59 -0.73
N ILE A 33 -1.38 -11.20 -1.91
CA ILE A 33 -2.40 -11.16 -2.93
C ILE A 33 -2.79 -12.59 -3.25
N PHE A 34 -4.07 -12.89 -3.07
CA PHE A 34 -4.68 -14.10 -3.61
C PHE A 34 -5.62 -13.70 -4.75
N HIS A 35 -5.54 -14.43 -5.85
CA HIS A 35 -6.38 -14.18 -7.02
C HIS A 35 -6.77 -15.51 -7.67
N GLU A 36 -8.06 -15.81 -7.67
CA GLU A 36 -8.64 -17.01 -8.29
C GLU A 36 -9.89 -16.61 -9.08
N GLY A 37 -9.87 -16.81 -10.39
CA GLY A 37 -10.98 -16.41 -11.26
C GLY A 37 -11.23 -14.90 -11.21
N ASP A 38 -12.40 -14.50 -10.70
CA ASP A 38 -12.79 -13.11 -10.46
C ASP A 38 -12.70 -12.69 -8.99
N GLU A 39 -12.26 -13.58 -8.10
CA GLU A 39 -12.00 -13.27 -6.69
C GLU A 39 -10.58 -12.73 -6.50
N PHE A 40 -10.50 -11.64 -5.76
CA PHE A 40 -9.25 -10.95 -5.45
C PHE A 40 -9.22 -10.62 -3.95
N ASP A 41 -8.31 -11.25 -3.22
CA ASP A 41 -8.02 -10.91 -1.83
C ASP A 41 -6.69 -10.16 -1.73
N LEU A 42 -6.72 -9.07 -0.97
CA LEU A 42 -5.58 -8.23 -0.69
C LEU A 42 -5.42 -8.09 0.82
N THR A 43 -4.29 -8.56 1.35
CA THR A 43 -3.88 -8.30 2.73
C THR A 43 -2.64 -7.43 2.72
N ASP A 44 -2.75 -6.21 3.26
CA ASP A 44 -1.59 -5.34 3.46
C ASP A 44 -0.85 -5.66 4.76
N GLY A 45 0.35 -5.12 4.96
CA GLY A 45 1.17 -5.39 6.14
C GLY A 45 0.58 -4.88 7.47
N MET A 46 -0.58 -4.22 7.45
CA MET A 46 -1.40 -3.94 8.65
C MET A 46 -2.48 -5.00 8.89
N GLN A 47 -2.42 -6.14 8.18
CA GLN A 47 -3.37 -7.25 8.21
C GLN A 47 -4.80 -6.86 7.83
N ILE A 48 -4.99 -5.83 7.01
CA ILE A 48 -6.30 -5.52 6.47
C ILE A 48 -6.53 -6.39 5.24
N SER A 49 -7.24 -7.50 5.43
CA SER A 49 -7.69 -8.39 4.34
C SER A 49 -8.98 -7.88 3.70
N ARG A 50 -9.10 -8.06 2.38
CA ARG A 50 -10.22 -7.52 1.60
C ARG A 50 -10.51 -8.41 0.41
N MET A 51 -11.61 -9.13 0.49
CA MET A 51 -12.14 -9.90 -0.63
C MET A 51 -12.98 -8.99 -1.54
N LEU A 52 -12.53 -8.83 -2.78
CA LEU A 52 -13.19 -8.08 -3.83
C LEU A 52 -13.48 -8.99 -5.02
N ARG A 53 -14.57 -8.68 -5.73
CA ARG A 53 -14.90 -9.33 -7.00
C ARG A 53 -14.56 -8.40 -8.15
N ILE A 54 -13.75 -8.88 -9.10
CA ILE A 54 -13.32 -8.10 -10.26
C ILE A 54 -14.48 -7.91 -11.23
N GLY A 55 -14.77 -6.66 -11.57
CA GLY A 55 -15.95 -6.30 -12.38
C GLY A 55 -17.28 -6.46 -11.64
N GLY A 56 -17.24 -6.75 -10.33
CA GLY A 56 -18.41 -6.86 -9.47
C GLY A 56 -18.84 -5.51 -8.88
N GLU A 57 -19.96 -5.54 -8.16
CA GLU A 57 -20.47 -4.39 -7.42
C GLU A 57 -19.52 -3.95 -6.30
N PRO A 58 -19.48 -2.64 -5.95
CA PRO A 58 -18.64 -2.15 -4.86
C PRO A 58 -19.00 -2.79 -3.50
N THR A 59 -18.00 -3.38 -2.85
CA THR A 59 -18.13 -4.02 -1.53
C THR A 59 -17.81 -3.03 -0.41
N GLU A 60 -18.47 -3.16 0.74
CA GLU A 60 -18.09 -2.41 1.93
C GLU A 60 -16.86 -3.01 2.62
N VAL A 61 -15.87 -2.17 2.89
CA VAL A 61 -14.62 -2.54 3.52
C VAL A 61 -14.42 -1.72 4.77
N PHE A 62 -14.18 -2.38 5.89
CA PHE A 62 -13.89 -1.74 7.17
C PHE A 62 -12.39 -1.48 7.29
N THR A 63 -12.04 -0.25 7.63
CA THR A 63 -10.66 0.18 7.87
C THR A 63 -10.57 0.82 9.25
N PRO A 64 -9.35 0.97 9.81
CA PRO A 64 -9.16 1.71 11.07
C PRO A 64 -9.70 3.15 11.04
N ARG A 65 -9.94 3.71 9.85
CA ARG A 65 -10.43 5.09 9.65
C ARG A 65 -11.94 5.15 9.33
N GLY A 66 -12.65 4.02 9.41
CA GLY A 66 -14.07 3.90 9.05
C GLY A 66 -14.32 2.97 7.86
N SER A 67 -15.57 2.89 7.40
CA SER A 67 -15.93 2.10 6.22
C SER A 67 -15.76 2.87 4.91
N VAL A 68 -15.41 2.13 3.86
CA VAL A 68 -15.31 2.62 2.49
C VAL A 68 -16.01 1.65 1.55
N LYS A 69 -16.45 2.12 0.38
CA LYS A 69 -16.88 1.23 -0.71
C LYS A 69 -15.71 1.00 -1.65
N ALA A 70 -15.33 -0.25 -1.86
CA ALA A 70 -14.21 -0.65 -2.70
C ALA A 70 -14.68 -1.47 -3.89
N ALA A 71 -14.12 -1.21 -5.07
CA ALA A 71 -14.38 -2.00 -6.28
C ALA A 71 -13.06 -2.31 -6.99
N ALA A 72 -12.99 -3.46 -7.65
CA ALA A 72 -11.84 -3.91 -8.43
C ALA A 72 -12.23 -4.10 -9.90
N ALA A 73 -11.39 -3.66 -10.83
CA ALA A 73 -11.59 -3.85 -12.26
C ALA A 73 -10.24 -3.93 -12.99
N TRP A 74 -10.22 -4.62 -14.14
CA TRP A 74 -9.08 -4.60 -15.05
C TRP A 74 -9.12 -3.33 -15.91
N GLU A 75 -8.02 -2.58 -15.92
CA GLU A 75 -7.79 -1.46 -16.84
C GLU A 75 -6.52 -1.76 -17.65
N GLY A 76 -6.69 -2.34 -18.84
CA GLY A 76 -5.57 -2.80 -19.66
C GLY A 76 -4.79 -3.92 -18.97
N ASP A 77 -3.52 -3.66 -18.66
CA ASP A 77 -2.61 -4.60 -18.02
C ASP A 77 -2.58 -4.49 -16.48
N ALA A 78 -3.35 -3.55 -15.91
CA ALA A 78 -3.36 -3.27 -14.49
C ALA A 78 -4.68 -3.68 -13.85
N LEU A 79 -4.59 -4.31 -12.67
CA LEU A 79 -5.75 -4.43 -11.79
C LEU A 79 -5.89 -3.11 -11.03
N VAL A 80 -7.07 -2.51 -11.04
CA VAL A 80 -7.33 -1.21 -10.41
C VAL A 80 -8.37 -1.39 -9.30
N VAL A 81 -7.99 -1.00 -8.09
CA VAL A 81 -8.88 -0.95 -6.93
C VAL A 81 -9.18 0.50 -6.60
N THR A 82 -10.46 0.86 -6.59
CA THR A 82 -10.94 2.20 -6.26
C THR A 82 -11.74 2.16 -4.97
N GLU A 83 -11.42 3.07 -4.06
CA GLU A 83 -12.12 3.24 -2.79
C GLU A 83 -12.80 4.60 -2.73
N ARG A 84 -14.06 4.57 -2.33
CA ARG A 84 -14.91 5.74 -2.15
C ARG A 84 -15.34 5.88 -0.70
N ASP A 85 -15.42 7.11 -0.22
CA ASP A 85 -16.05 7.40 1.07
C ASP A 85 -17.58 7.19 1.00
N PRO A 86 -18.30 7.24 2.14
CA PRO A 86 -19.75 7.13 2.16
C PRO A 86 -20.49 8.18 1.30
N GLN A 87 -19.83 9.30 0.96
CA GLN A 87 -20.36 10.35 0.11
C GLN A 87 -20.11 10.08 -1.39
N GLY A 88 -19.45 8.97 -1.73
CA GLY A 88 -19.15 8.55 -3.10
C GLY A 88 -17.90 9.20 -3.70
N GLN A 89 -17.15 10.00 -2.94
CA GLN A 89 -15.93 10.64 -3.42
C GLN A 89 -14.76 9.65 -3.41
N VAL A 90 -13.95 9.66 -4.47
CA VAL A 90 -12.80 8.76 -4.58
C VAL A 90 -11.72 9.20 -3.58
N ARG A 91 -11.47 8.37 -2.57
CA ARG A 91 -10.45 8.62 -1.53
C ARG A 91 -9.10 8.05 -1.91
N ARG A 92 -9.12 6.89 -2.58
CA ARG A 92 -7.92 6.15 -2.92
C ARG A 92 -8.12 5.33 -4.19
N THR A 93 -7.07 5.29 -5.00
CA THR A 93 -6.96 4.38 -6.14
C THR A 93 -5.62 3.66 -6.06
N ARG A 94 -5.64 2.34 -6.24
CA ARG A 94 -4.45 1.49 -6.32
C ARG A 94 -4.43 0.80 -7.67
N GLN A 95 -3.32 0.90 -8.38
CA GLN A 95 -3.07 0.19 -9.63
C GLN A 95 -1.97 -0.84 -9.40
N PHE A 96 -2.27 -2.10 -9.66
CA PHE A 96 -1.38 -3.23 -9.49
C PHE A 96 -0.91 -3.69 -10.87
N ARG A 97 0.39 -3.68 -11.11
CA ARG A 97 1.02 -4.23 -12.32
C ARG A 97 2.06 -5.26 -11.97
N ILE A 98 1.90 -6.45 -12.52
CA ILE A 98 2.88 -7.54 -12.39
C ILE A 98 3.82 -7.44 -13.60
N SER A 99 5.13 -7.56 -13.37
CA SER A 99 6.12 -7.65 -14.45
C SER A 99 5.93 -8.90 -15.31
N GLY A 100 6.41 -8.85 -16.54
CA GLY A 100 6.26 -9.98 -17.49
C GLY A 100 6.86 -11.30 -16.97
N ASP A 101 7.95 -11.22 -16.21
CA ASP A 101 8.60 -12.37 -15.56
C ASP A 101 7.95 -12.77 -14.21
N ARG A 102 6.93 -12.04 -13.76
CA ARG A 102 6.19 -12.23 -12.50
C ARG A 102 7.07 -12.16 -11.25
N SER A 103 8.26 -11.56 -11.35
CA SER A 103 9.19 -11.44 -10.22
C SER A 103 8.87 -10.24 -9.33
N THR A 104 8.14 -9.27 -9.87
CA THR A 104 7.88 -7.98 -9.22
C THR A 104 6.44 -7.53 -9.42
N LEU A 105 5.92 -6.86 -8.40
CA LEU A 105 4.64 -6.20 -8.41
C LEU A 105 4.87 -4.71 -8.16
N THR A 106 4.43 -3.86 -9.09
CA THR A 106 4.39 -2.41 -8.89
C THR A 106 2.98 -2.01 -8.47
N VAL A 107 2.88 -1.30 -7.35
CA VAL A 107 1.64 -0.71 -6.85
C VAL A 107 1.76 0.79 -6.91
N LYS A 108 0.98 1.43 -7.79
CA LYS A 108 0.82 2.88 -7.81
C LYS A 108 -0.42 3.23 -7.01
N GLU A 109 -0.25 4.06 -5.99
CA GLU A 109 -1.33 4.52 -5.13
C GLU A 109 -1.52 6.04 -5.29
N ILE A 110 -2.77 6.44 -5.48
CA ILE A 110 -3.20 7.83 -5.52
C ILE A 110 -4.17 8.02 -4.36
N ARG A 111 -3.86 8.94 -3.44
CA ARG A 111 -4.67 9.26 -2.27
C ARG A 111 -5.10 10.71 -2.29
N GLN A 112 -6.40 10.95 -2.12
CA GLN A 112 -6.90 12.29 -1.87
C GLN A 112 -6.81 12.57 -0.37
N LEU A 113 -6.05 13.60 0.00
CA LEU A 113 -5.85 13.98 1.39
C LEU A 113 -6.95 14.97 1.81
N PRO A 114 -7.66 14.74 2.93
CA PRO A 114 -8.65 15.69 3.42
C PRO A 114 -8.05 17.08 3.62
N GLY A 115 -8.70 18.11 3.08
CA GLY A 115 -8.30 19.51 3.29
C GLY A 115 -7.01 19.93 2.58
N LYS A 116 -6.48 19.13 1.64
CA LYS A 116 -5.37 19.54 0.77
C LYS A 116 -5.82 19.65 -0.68
N GLU A 117 -5.35 20.70 -1.35
CA GLU A 117 -5.46 20.78 -2.81
C GLU A 117 -4.43 19.84 -3.43
N GLY A 118 -4.92 18.76 -4.07
CA GLY A 118 -4.10 17.81 -4.80
C GLY A 118 -4.11 16.39 -4.24
N ASN A 119 -3.57 15.47 -5.04
CA ASN A 119 -3.48 14.05 -4.72
C ASN A 119 -2.05 13.70 -4.30
N ALA A 120 -1.91 12.92 -3.22
CA ALA A 120 -0.66 12.27 -2.88
C ALA A 120 -0.48 11.05 -3.78
N VAL A 121 0.65 10.97 -4.48
CA VAL A 121 0.99 9.83 -5.35
C VAL A 121 2.17 9.09 -4.73
N MET A 122 2.03 7.78 -4.58
CA MET A 122 3.06 6.90 -4.07
C MET A 122 3.24 5.72 -5.04
N SER A 123 4.46 5.25 -5.22
CA SER A 123 4.76 4.04 -5.99
C SER A 123 5.57 3.10 -5.13
N LEU A 124 5.07 1.88 -4.96
CA LEU A 124 5.70 0.80 -4.21
C LEU A 124 6.08 -0.31 -5.17
N VAL A 125 7.26 -0.89 -4.98
CA VAL A 125 7.74 -2.02 -5.77
C VAL A 125 8.00 -3.18 -4.81
N TYR A 126 7.25 -4.25 -5.00
CA TYR A 126 7.35 -5.48 -4.23
C TYR A 126 8.10 -6.53 -5.05
N ARG A 127 9.00 -7.27 -4.41
CA ARG A 127 9.59 -8.48 -4.98
C ARG A 127 8.78 -9.68 -4.53
N ARG A 128 8.51 -10.60 -5.46
CA ARG A 128 7.82 -11.85 -5.14
C ARG A 128 8.69 -12.68 -4.21
N VAL A 129 8.16 -13.00 -3.04
CA VAL A 129 8.75 -14.00 -2.15
C VAL A 129 8.04 -15.32 -2.46
N ALA A 130 8.79 -16.41 -2.64
CA ALA A 130 8.17 -17.72 -2.77
C ALA A 130 7.33 -18.00 -1.51
N PRO A 131 6.13 -18.61 -1.61
CA PRO A 131 5.41 -19.02 -0.41
C PRO A 131 6.35 -19.89 0.42
N GLU A 132 6.55 -19.53 1.69
CA GLU A 132 7.24 -20.43 2.61
C GLU A 132 6.44 -21.73 2.64
N THR A 133 6.98 -22.78 2.03
CA THR A 133 6.44 -24.12 2.22
C THR A 133 6.63 -24.43 3.70
N LYS A 134 5.57 -24.23 4.50
CA LYS A 134 5.55 -24.76 5.86
C LYS A 134 5.79 -26.27 5.77
N PRO A 135 6.77 -26.81 6.51
CA PRO A 135 7.02 -28.24 6.57
C PRO A 135 5.84 -29.01 7.17
#